data_AF-A0A176RXN3-F1
#
_entry.id   AF-A0A176RXN3-F1
#
_cell.length_a   1.000
_cell.length_b   1.000
_cell.length_c   1.000
_cell.angle_alpha   90.00
_cell.angle_beta   90.00
_cell.angle_gamma   90.00
#
_symmetry.space_group_name_H-M   'P 1'
#
loop_
_entity.id
_entity.type
_entity.pdbx_description
1 polymer ?
#
loop_
_entity_poly.entity_id
_entity_poly.type
_entity_poly.pdbx_seq_one_letter_code
_entity_poly.pdbx_strand_id
1 'polypeptide(L)'
;QMLIKRHDMLRAIILPSGQQQVLAEVSAYSIISYDFTQADEATINRHLETVRREMFTRSFSPEQWPLFDIRFSQLPAQELRIHFSLDMLIADWGSYEILLREWAQLYHQPSPSLPALTLSFRDYVLAERKIRETDRYQRAATYWQERLSRLPAAPELPLAVVPSTLKSAKFKRHRAFLEP
;
A
#
# COMPACT_ATOMS: atom_id res chain seq x y z
N GLN A 1 8.08 -14.30 -1.47
CA GLN A 1 8.97 -14.63 -0.34
C GLN A 1 10.25 -13.81 -0.29
N MET A 2 11.07 -13.79 -1.35
CA MET A 2 12.35 -13.07 -1.32
C MET A 2 12.21 -11.58 -1.01
N LEU A 3 11.21 -10.88 -1.59
CA LEU A 3 10.91 -9.49 -1.24
C LEU A 3 10.52 -9.30 0.23
N ILE A 4 9.67 -10.18 0.77
CA ILE A 4 9.25 -10.14 2.18
C ILE A 4 10.47 -10.29 3.09
N LYS A 5 11.45 -11.12 2.72
CA LYS A 5 12.71 -11.26 3.47
C LYS A 5 13.65 -10.06 3.30
N ARG A 6 13.65 -9.43 2.12
CA ARG A 6 14.52 -8.30 1.79
C ARG A 6 14.06 -6.99 2.44
N HIS A 7 12.77 -6.71 2.45
CA HIS A 7 12.21 -5.42 2.88
C HIS A 7 11.54 -5.53 4.25
N ASP A 8 12.13 -4.89 5.25
CA ASP A 8 11.65 -4.90 6.64
C ASP A 8 10.20 -4.45 6.78
N MET A 9 9.79 -3.43 6.03
CA MET A 9 8.42 -2.91 6.11
C MET A 9 7.36 -3.88 5.60
N LEU A 10 7.72 -4.86 4.76
CA LEU A 10 6.81 -5.96 4.42
C LEU A 10 6.61 -6.95 5.57
N ARG A 11 7.33 -6.81 6.69
CA ARG A 11 7.15 -7.58 7.93
C ARG A 11 6.72 -6.68 9.10
N ALA A 12 6.37 -5.42 8.82
CA ALA A 12 5.98 -4.48 9.85
C ALA A 12 4.51 -4.69 10.28
N ILE A 13 4.26 -4.45 11.57
CA ILE A 13 2.95 -4.24 12.17
C ILE A 13 2.95 -2.91 12.93
N ILE A 14 1.76 -2.39 13.20
CA ILE A 14 1.54 -1.20 14.00
C ILE A 14 0.90 -1.62 15.32
N LEU A 15 1.57 -1.33 16.43
CA LEU A 15 1.11 -1.65 17.78
C LEU A 15 0.00 -0.68 18.24
N PRO A 16 -0.83 -1.07 19.23
CA PRO A 16 -1.84 -0.17 19.82
C PRO A 16 -1.30 1.18 20.31
N SER A 17 -0.01 1.23 20.65
CA SER A 17 0.69 2.45 21.07
C SER A 17 0.99 3.43 19.91
N GLY A 18 0.63 3.09 18.67
CA GLY A 18 0.99 3.83 17.46
C GLY A 18 2.45 3.65 17.03
N GLN A 19 3.19 2.71 17.65
CA GLN A 19 4.57 2.39 17.27
C GLN A 19 4.59 1.29 16.21
N GLN A 20 5.62 1.29 15.37
CA GLN A 20 5.85 0.25 14.38
C GLN A 20 6.82 -0.80 14.91
N GLN A 21 6.57 -2.06 14.59
CA GLN A 21 7.47 -3.17 14.90
C GLN A 21 7.70 -4.01 13.65
N VAL A 22 8.96 -4.22 13.29
CA VAL A 22 9.36 -5.19 12.26
C VAL A 22 9.43 -6.57 12.92
N LEU A 23 8.65 -7.52 12.43
CA LEU A 23 8.71 -8.90 12.89
C LEU A 23 10.00 -9.55 12.36
N ALA A 24 10.74 -10.22 13.26
CA ALA A 24 11.99 -10.89 12.93
C ALA A 24 11.76 -12.02 11.91
N GLU A 25 10.69 -12.78 12.13
CA GLU A 25 10.23 -13.83 11.23
C GLU A 25 8.72 -13.70 11.02
N VAL A 26 8.27 -14.12 9.85
CA VAL A 26 6.86 -14.21 9.48
C VAL A 26 6.63 -15.54 8.78
N SER A 27 5.41 -16.08 8.89
CA SER A 27 5.01 -17.28 8.18
C SER A 27 5.21 -17.11 6.68
N ALA A 28 5.48 -18.22 5.98
CA ALA A 28 5.54 -18.21 4.53
C ALA A 28 4.21 -17.68 3.96
N TYR A 29 4.28 -16.55 3.26
CA TYR A 29 3.14 -15.99 2.55
C TYR A 29 2.71 -16.85 1.36
N SER A 30 1.49 -17.37 1.39
CA SER A 30 0.89 -18.09 0.26
C SER A 30 0.01 -17.15 -0.55
N ILE A 31 0.26 -17.08 -1.86
CA ILE A 31 -0.57 -16.28 -2.77
C ILE A 31 -1.85 -17.06 -3.07
N ILE A 32 -3.00 -16.41 -2.91
CA ILE A 32 -4.29 -17.02 -3.24
C ILE A 32 -4.39 -17.10 -4.77
N SER A 33 -4.59 -18.30 -5.31
CA SER A 33 -4.76 -18.54 -6.74
C SER A 33 -6.16 -19.05 -7.03
N TYR A 34 -6.79 -18.45 -8.03
CA TYR A 34 -8.08 -18.87 -8.56
C TYR A 34 -7.90 -19.38 -9.99
N ASP A 35 -8.44 -20.57 -10.30
CA ASP A 35 -8.42 -21.15 -11.64
C ASP A 35 -9.76 -20.91 -12.35
N PHE A 36 -9.71 -20.10 -13.41
CA PHE A 36 -10.83 -19.81 -14.30
C PHE A 36 -10.46 -20.12 -15.77
N THR A 37 -9.47 -20.99 -16.00
CA THR A 37 -8.96 -21.32 -17.34
C THR A 37 -10.00 -21.96 -18.26
N GLN A 38 -11.03 -22.60 -17.69
CA GLN A 38 -12.15 -23.24 -18.41
C GLN A 38 -13.49 -22.50 -18.25
N ALA A 39 -13.47 -21.29 -17.67
CA ALA A 39 -14.69 -20.54 -17.42
C ALA A 39 -15.12 -19.70 -18.64
N ASP A 40 -16.41 -19.42 -18.76
CA ASP A 40 -16.94 -18.47 -19.72
C ASP A 40 -16.66 -17.01 -19.31
N GLU A 41 -16.77 -16.10 -20.27
CA GLU A 41 -16.46 -14.68 -20.09
C GLU A 41 -17.33 -14.00 -19.00
N ALA A 42 -18.61 -14.35 -18.89
CA ALA A 42 -19.51 -13.75 -17.90
C ALA A 42 -19.13 -14.18 -16.48
N THR A 43 -18.73 -15.44 -16.31
CA THR A 43 -18.19 -15.99 -15.07
C THR A 43 -16.87 -15.32 -14.69
N ILE A 44 -15.95 -15.16 -15.65
CA ILE A 44 -14.66 -14.46 -15.45
C ILE A 44 -14.90 -13.02 -14.99
N ASN A 45 -15.73 -12.26 -15.72
CA ASN A 45 -15.99 -10.85 -15.38
C ASN A 45 -16.58 -10.68 -13.99
N ARG A 46 -17.49 -11.58 -13.58
CA ARG A 46 -18.08 -11.59 -12.24
C ARG A 46 -17.06 -11.90 -11.15
N HIS A 47 -16.15 -12.85 -11.40
CA HIS A 47 -15.05 -13.18 -10.50
C HIS A 47 -14.12 -11.99 -10.31
N LEU A 48 -13.66 -11.39 -11.41
CA LEU A 48 -12.70 -10.28 -11.36
C LEU A 48 -13.27 -9.06 -10.63
N GLU A 49 -14.56 -8.75 -10.82
CA GLU A 49 -15.21 -7.68 -10.07
C GLU A 49 -15.40 -8.02 -8.58
N THR A 50 -15.63 -9.30 -8.27
CA THR A 50 -15.73 -9.77 -6.87
C THR A 50 -14.39 -9.63 -6.15
N VAL A 51 -13.29 -10.13 -6.74
CA VAL A 51 -11.94 -10.00 -6.18
C VAL A 51 -11.57 -8.52 -6.02
N ARG A 52 -11.86 -7.69 -7.04
CA ARG A 52 -11.61 -6.25 -6.97
C ARG A 52 -12.36 -5.60 -5.81
N ARG A 53 -13.65 -5.91 -5.64
CA ARG A 53 -14.47 -5.37 -4.54
C ARG A 53 -13.92 -5.81 -3.19
N GLU A 54 -13.63 -7.08 -3.01
CA GLU A 54 -13.10 -7.62 -1.75
C GLU A 54 -11.79 -6.95 -1.35
N MET A 55 -10.83 -6.86 -2.28
CA MET A 55 -9.52 -6.25 -2.01
C MET A 55 -9.61 -4.74 -1.82
N PHE A 56 -10.54 -4.06 -2.49
CA PHE A 56 -10.77 -2.63 -2.34
C PHE A 56 -11.42 -2.26 -1.00
N THR A 57 -12.35 -3.09 -0.52
CA THR A 57 -13.01 -2.86 0.78
C THR A 57 -12.27 -3.46 1.95
N ARG A 58 -11.15 -4.17 1.70
CA ARG A 58 -10.35 -4.80 2.73
C ARG A 58 -9.74 -3.72 3.62
N SER A 59 -10.05 -3.79 4.90
CA SER A 59 -9.36 -3.05 5.95
C SER A 59 -8.37 -4.00 6.61
N PHE A 60 -7.09 -3.70 6.53
CA PHE A 60 -6.08 -4.47 7.26
C PHE A 60 -6.15 -4.10 8.74
N SER A 61 -6.04 -5.09 9.64
CA SER A 61 -5.78 -4.80 11.05
C SER A 61 -4.30 -4.43 11.17
N PRO A 62 -3.94 -3.19 11.54
CA PRO A 62 -2.54 -2.76 11.55
C PRO A 62 -1.65 -3.59 12.46
N GLU A 63 -2.23 -4.19 13.51
CA GLU A 63 -1.56 -5.04 14.49
C GLU A 63 -1.24 -6.46 13.97
N GLN A 64 -1.79 -6.84 12.81
CA GLN A 64 -1.70 -8.19 12.28
C GLN A 64 -0.97 -8.21 10.94
N TRP A 65 0.09 -9.02 10.86
CA TRP A 65 0.73 -9.31 9.60
C TRP A 65 -0.10 -10.33 8.80
N PRO A 66 -0.20 -10.21 7.47
CA PRO A 66 0.38 -9.17 6.61
C PRO A 66 -0.53 -7.96 6.39
N LEU A 67 0.08 -6.80 6.21
CA LEU A 67 -0.56 -5.55 5.75
C LEU A 67 -0.58 -5.42 4.22
N PHE A 68 -0.67 -6.56 3.53
CA PHE A 68 -0.82 -6.65 2.08
C PHE A 68 -1.56 -7.93 1.68
N ASP A 69 -2.13 -7.92 0.48
CA ASP A 69 -2.89 -9.01 -0.11
C ASP A 69 -2.50 -9.16 -1.59
N ILE A 70 -2.11 -10.38 -1.97
CA ILE A 70 -1.75 -10.74 -3.34
C ILE A 70 -2.64 -11.90 -3.76
N ARG A 71 -3.27 -11.77 -4.93
CA ARG A 71 -4.09 -12.83 -5.51
C ARG A 71 -3.83 -12.98 -6.99
N PHE A 72 -4.03 -14.19 -7.49
CA PHE A 72 -3.92 -14.51 -8.92
C PHE A 72 -5.23 -15.07 -9.43
N SER A 73 -5.67 -14.59 -10.59
CA SER A 73 -6.71 -15.25 -11.39
C SER A 73 -6.08 -15.78 -12.67
N GLN A 74 -6.03 -17.10 -12.81
CA GLN A 74 -5.64 -17.77 -14.06
C GLN A 74 -6.85 -17.78 -15.00
N LEU A 75 -6.66 -17.33 -16.22
CA LEU A 75 -7.70 -17.09 -17.22
C LEU A 75 -7.46 -17.96 -18.46
N PRO A 76 -8.44 -18.06 -19.39
CA PRO A 76 -8.24 -18.72 -20.67
C PRO A 76 -7.06 -18.11 -21.45
N ALA A 77 -6.57 -18.83 -22.46
CA ALA A 77 -5.44 -18.40 -23.30
C ALA A 77 -4.12 -18.14 -22.53
N GLN A 78 -3.92 -18.80 -21.39
CA GLN A 78 -2.73 -18.65 -20.53
C GLN A 78 -2.54 -17.23 -19.98
N GLU A 79 -3.63 -16.47 -19.89
CA GLU A 79 -3.60 -15.15 -19.28
C GLU A 79 -3.64 -15.24 -17.75
N LEU A 80 -2.99 -14.28 -17.10
CA LEU A 80 -2.96 -14.16 -15.64
C LEU A 80 -3.32 -12.73 -15.25
N ARG A 81 -4.27 -12.57 -14.32
CA ARG A 81 -4.46 -11.31 -13.62
C ARG A 81 -3.87 -11.38 -12.23
N ILE A 82 -2.91 -10.49 -11.96
CA ILE A 82 -2.36 -10.24 -10.64
C ILE A 82 -3.17 -9.13 -9.98
N HIS A 83 -3.69 -9.41 -8.79
CA HIS A 83 -4.33 -8.44 -7.93
C HIS A 83 -3.41 -8.16 -6.75
N PHE A 84 -3.19 -6.89 -6.47
CA PHE A 84 -2.25 -6.46 -5.43
C PHE A 84 -2.87 -5.32 -4.63
N SER A 85 -2.85 -5.47 -3.31
CA SER A 85 -3.30 -4.47 -2.34
C SER A 85 -2.30 -4.43 -1.19
N LEU A 86 -2.02 -3.24 -0.68
CA LEU A 86 -1.16 -3.01 0.48
C LEU A 86 -1.73 -1.85 1.29
N ASP A 87 -1.44 -1.86 2.59
CA ASP A 87 -1.71 -0.72 3.45
C ASP A 87 -0.61 0.33 3.30
N MET A 88 -1.01 1.60 3.13
CA MET A 88 -0.07 2.72 2.98
C MET A 88 0.68 3.04 4.29
N LEU A 89 0.33 2.39 5.41
CA LEU A 89 1.10 2.43 6.66
C LEU A 89 2.49 1.79 6.52
N ILE A 90 2.69 0.87 5.58
CA ILE A 90 3.97 0.15 5.41
C ILE A 90 4.75 0.55 4.16
N ALA A 91 4.12 1.19 3.17
CA ALA A 91 4.79 1.62 1.96
C ALA A 91 4.07 2.81 1.33
N ASP A 92 4.83 3.82 0.95
CA ASP A 92 4.35 4.92 0.11
C ASP A 92 4.41 4.57 -1.38
N TRP A 93 4.07 5.53 -2.25
CA TRP A 93 4.10 5.32 -3.69
C TRP A 93 5.51 5.02 -4.23
N GLY A 94 6.55 5.66 -3.70
CA GLY A 94 7.93 5.39 -4.12
C GLY A 94 8.38 3.98 -3.74
N SER A 95 8.02 3.55 -2.53
CA SER A 95 8.25 2.20 -2.03
C SER A 95 7.50 1.17 -2.86
N TYR A 96 6.25 1.46 -3.25
CA TYR A 96 5.45 0.63 -4.13
C TYR A 96 6.13 0.35 -5.48
N GLU A 97 6.68 1.40 -6.11
CA GLU A 97 7.42 1.25 -7.37
C GLU A 97 8.67 0.37 -7.22
N ILE A 98 9.43 0.55 -6.13
CA ILE A 98 10.59 -0.29 -5.80
C ILE A 98 10.16 -1.76 -5.69
N LEU A 99 9.09 -2.03 -4.95
CA LEU A 99 8.58 -3.39 -4.74
C LEU A 99 8.18 -4.06 -6.06
N LEU A 100 7.43 -3.37 -6.91
CA LEU A 100 7.02 -3.94 -8.21
C LEU A 100 8.21 -4.21 -9.13
N ARG A 101 9.17 -3.28 -9.19
CA ARG A 101 10.38 -3.44 -10.01
C ARG A 101 11.21 -4.62 -9.55
N GLU A 102 11.50 -4.71 -8.25
CA GLU A 102 12.27 -5.83 -7.72
C GLU A 102 11.49 -7.16 -7.80
N TRP A 103 10.16 -7.15 -7.70
CA TRP A 103 9.33 -8.34 -7.91
C TRP A 103 9.49 -8.87 -9.34
N ALA A 104 9.38 -7.99 -10.34
CA ALA A 104 9.58 -8.35 -11.73
C ALA A 104 10.99 -8.90 -11.98
N GLN A 105 12.02 -8.27 -11.39
CA GLN A 105 13.40 -8.75 -11.50
C GLN A 105 13.57 -10.16 -10.91
N LEU A 106 13.03 -10.39 -9.70
CA LEU A 106 13.06 -11.70 -9.03
C LEU A 106 12.26 -12.77 -9.76
N TYR A 107 11.19 -12.38 -10.46
CA TYR A 107 10.40 -13.29 -11.28
C TYR A 107 11.16 -13.74 -12.53
N HIS A 108 11.78 -12.82 -13.26
CA HIS A 108 12.54 -13.13 -14.48
C HIS A 108 13.89 -13.79 -14.20
N GLN A 109 14.49 -13.49 -13.05
CA GLN A 109 15.76 -14.05 -12.62
C GLN A 109 15.56 -14.60 -11.21
N PRO A 110 15.37 -15.92 -11.03
CA PRO A 110 15.10 -16.52 -9.71
C PRO A 110 16.26 -16.38 -8.70
N SER A 111 17.46 -15.97 -9.15
CA SER A 111 18.62 -15.67 -8.31
C SER A 111 19.32 -14.38 -8.75
N PRO A 112 18.64 -13.22 -8.75
CA PRO A 112 19.29 -11.97 -9.08
C PRO A 112 20.11 -11.52 -7.88
N SER A 113 21.31 -10.99 -8.14
CA SER A 113 22.10 -10.29 -7.14
C SER A 113 21.45 -8.93 -6.84
N LEU A 114 20.40 -8.91 -6.03
CA LEU A 114 19.93 -7.66 -5.43
C LEU A 114 20.91 -7.26 -4.32
N PRO A 115 21.52 -6.07 -4.37
CA PRO A 115 22.50 -5.64 -3.38
C PRO A 115 21.87 -5.60 -2.00
N ALA A 116 22.59 -6.04 -0.96
CA ALA A 116 22.09 -6.02 0.41
C ALA A 116 21.66 -4.60 0.81
N LEU A 117 20.51 -4.49 1.47
CA LEU A 117 20.06 -3.22 2.04
C LEU A 117 20.81 -3.01 3.36
N THR A 118 21.62 -1.96 3.43
CA THR A 118 22.39 -1.60 4.63
C THR A 118 21.66 -0.59 5.52
N LEU A 119 20.49 -0.13 5.09
CA LEU A 119 19.66 0.86 5.78
C LEU A 119 18.23 0.31 5.89
N SER A 120 17.65 0.42 7.07
CA SER A 120 16.24 0.10 7.31
C SER A 120 15.39 1.37 7.42
N PHE A 121 14.07 1.24 7.24
CA PHE A 121 13.16 2.35 7.52
C PHE A 121 13.19 2.76 9.00
N ARG A 122 13.51 1.83 9.92
CA ARG A 122 13.73 2.15 11.34
C ARG A 122 14.87 3.14 11.52
N ASP A 123 15.97 2.98 10.79
CA ASP A 123 17.11 3.90 10.85
C ASP A 123 16.70 5.29 10.36
N TYR A 124 15.90 5.36 9.29
CA TYR A 124 15.30 6.61 8.83
C TYR A 124 14.42 7.26 9.90
N VAL A 125 13.52 6.52 10.55
CA VAL A 125 12.64 7.05 11.61
C VAL A 125 13.45 7.56 12.80
N LEU A 126 14.52 6.86 13.20
CA LEU A 126 15.39 7.31 14.29
C LEU A 126 16.19 8.56 13.90
N ALA A 127 16.64 8.67 12.65
CA ALA A 127 17.28 9.87 12.14
C ALA A 127 16.29 11.06 12.07
N GLU A 128 15.05 10.82 11.63
CA GLU A 128 14.00 11.82 11.55
C GLU A 128 13.63 12.40 12.92
N ARG A 129 13.62 11.56 13.97
CA ARG A 129 13.45 12.04 15.35
C ARG A 129 14.53 13.04 15.76
N LYS A 130 15.79 12.77 15.40
CA LYS A 130 16.92 13.68 15.67
C LYS A 130 16.80 14.98 14.87
N ILE A 131 16.19 14.98 13.69
CA ILE A 131 15.94 16.21 12.91
C ILE A 131 15.11 17.21 13.72
N ARG A 132 14.20 16.73 14.59
CA ARG A 132 13.35 17.61 15.43
C ARG A 132 14.14 18.50 16.39
N GLU A 133 15.36 18.11 16.72
CA GLU A 133 16.26 18.85 17.61
C GLU A 133 17.11 19.89 16.86
N THR A 134 16.97 19.99 15.53
CA THR A 134 17.82 20.86 14.69
C THR A 134 17.18 22.23 14.43
N ASP A 135 18.02 23.24 14.17
CA ASP A 135 17.57 24.56 13.72
C ASP A 135 16.72 24.49 12.45
N ARG A 136 16.99 23.52 11.57
CA ARG A 136 16.20 23.31 10.35
C ARG A 136 14.74 23.01 10.69
N TYR A 137 14.51 22.16 11.69
CA TYR A 137 13.16 21.85 12.16
C TYR A 137 12.50 23.06 12.80
N GLN A 138 13.22 23.79 13.67
CA GLN A 138 12.69 24.99 14.31
C GLN A 138 12.27 26.05 13.27
N ARG A 139 13.11 26.32 12.26
CA ARG A 139 12.75 27.24 11.17
C ARG A 139 11.50 26.81 10.40
N ALA A 140 11.38 25.52 10.10
CA ALA A 140 10.20 24.99 9.43
C ALA A 140 8.95 25.13 10.31
N ALA A 141 9.07 24.86 11.61
CA ALA A 141 7.98 25.00 12.58
C ALA A 141 7.50 26.46 12.69
N THR A 142 8.42 27.41 12.86
CA THR A 142 8.10 28.85 12.89
C THR A 142 7.38 29.27 11.61
N TYR A 143 7.93 28.89 10.44
CA TYR A 143 7.32 29.20 9.15
C TYR A 143 5.87 28.69 9.05
N TRP A 144 5.64 27.42 9.39
CA TRP A 144 4.29 26.84 9.31
C TRP A 144 3.34 27.42 10.35
N GLN A 145 3.83 27.75 11.56
CA GLN A 145 3.02 28.39 12.60
C GLN A 145 2.57 29.80 12.18
N GLU A 146 3.46 30.60 11.61
CA GLU A 146 3.13 31.93 11.09
C GLU A 146 2.16 31.83 9.92
N ARG A 147 2.39 30.87 9.01
CA ARG A 147 1.53 30.66 7.83
C ARG A 147 0.14 30.17 8.22
N LEU A 148 0.02 29.34 9.25
CA LEU A 148 -1.26 28.79 9.72
C LEU A 148 -2.27 29.88 10.04
N SER A 149 -1.84 31.00 10.63
CA SER A 149 -2.71 32.14 10.95
C SER A 149 -3.32 32.85 9.73
N ARG A 150 -2.74 32.62 8.54
CA ARG A 150 -3.13 33.26 7.27
C ARG A 150 -3.60 32.25 6.22
N LEU A 151 -3.64 30.96 6.53
CA LEU A 151 -4.15 29.96 5.59
C LEU A 151 -5.65 30.17 5.39
N PRO A 152 -6.13 30.21 4.14
CA PRO A 152 -7.56 30.22 3.89
C PRO A 152 -8.20 28.91 4.37
N ALA A 153 -9.51 28.95 4.63
CA ALA A 153 -10.28 27.75 4.89
C ALA A 153 -10.18 26.76 3.71
N ALA A 154 -10.43 25.48 3.99
CA ALA A 154 -10.54 24.49 2.94
C ALA A 154 -11.65 24.87 1.94
N PRO A 155 -11.52 24.49 0.65
CA PRO A 155 -12.57 24.78 -0.33
C PRO A 155 -13.93 24.22 0.09
N GLU A 156 -14.96 25.06 0.06
CA GLU A 156 -16.35 24.67 0.30
C GLU A 156 -16.94 24.04 -0.96
N LEU A 157 -16.57 22.78 -1.20
CA LEU A 157 -17.14 22.02 -2.32
C LEU A 157 -18.63 21.72 -2.05
N PRO A 158 -19.49 21.71 -3.09
CA PRO A 158 -20.87 21.27 -2.94
C PRO A 158 -20.93 19.84 -2.38
N LEU A 159 -21.55 19.69 -1.21
CA LEU A 159 -21.67 18.41 -0.52
C LEU A 159 -23.01 17.77 -0.85
N ALA A 160 -22.99 16.50 -1.26
CA ALA A 160 -24.22 15.72 -1.42
C ALA A 160 -24.89 15.42 -0.06
N VAL A 161 -24.07 15.23 0.99
CA VAL A 161 -24.50 15.02 2.38
C VAL A 161 -23.44 15.59 3.34
N VAL A 162 -23.84 15.90 4.57
CA VAL A 162 -22.91 16.33 5.63
C VAL A 162 -21.99 15.15 6.03
N PRO A 163 -20.66 15.25 5.91
CA PRO A 163 -19.75 14.12 6.11
C PRO A 163 -19.87 13.43 7.47
N SER A 164 -20.14 14.17 8.54
CA SER A 164 -20.30 13.62 9.90
C SER A 164 -21.50 12.70 10.06
N THR A 165 -22.44 12.69 9.11
CA THR A 165 -23.61 11.80 9.12
C THR A 165 -23.34 10.45 8.44
N LEU A 166 -22.19 10.29 7.78
CA LEU A 166 -21.82 9.05 7.11
C LEU A 166 -21.48 7.96 8.14
N LYS A 167 -22.29 6.90 8.18
CA LYS A 167 -21.99 5.68 8.95
C LYS A 167 -20.88 4.83 8.32
N SER A 168 -20.70 4.94 7.01
CA SER A 168 -19.64 4.28 6.25
C SER A 168 -19.32 5.07 5.00
N ALA A 169 -18.04 5.15 4.63
CA ALA A 169 -17.61 5.78 3.39
C ALA A 169 -17.50 4.70 2.30
N LYS A 170 -18.20 4.89 1.18
CA LYS A 170 -18.05 4.07 -0.03
C LYS A 170 -17.45 4.92 -1.12
N PHE A 171 -16.28 4.52 -1.59
CA PHE A 171 -15.58 5.21 -2.66
C PHE A 171 -15.86 4.51 -3.99
N LYS A 172 -16.22 5.30 -5.00
CA LYS A 172 -16.34 4.84 -6.39
C LYS A 172 -15.27 5.55 -7.21
N ARG A 173 -14.39 4.78 -7.85
CA ARG A 173 -13.45 5.36 -8.81
C ARG A 173 -14.21 5.71 -10.09
N HIS A 174 -14.35 7.00 -10.36
CA HIS A 174 -14.80 7.48 -11.65
C HIS A 174 -13.60 7.56 -12.60
N ARG A 175 -13.78 7.15 -13.86
CA ARG A 175 -12.78 7.27 -14.93
C ARG A 175 -13.45 7.87 -16.15
N ALA A 176 -12.74 8.78 -16.81
CA ALA A 176 -13.08 9.30 -18.12
C ALA A 176 -11.78 9.34 -18.92
N PHE A 177 -11.86 9.01 -20.20
CA PHE A 177 -10.77 9.20 -21.15
C PHE A 177 -11.17 10.38 -22.03
N LEU A 178 -10.26 11.32 -22.22
CA LEU A 178 -10.41 12.32 -23.26
C LEU A 178 -9.74 11.74 -24.51
N GLU A 179 -10.42 11.82 -25.65
CA GLU A 179 -9.76 11.57 -26.93
C GLU A 179 -8.58 12.56 -27.09
N PRO A 180 -7.49 12.14 -27.76
CA PRO A 180 -6.29 12.97 -27.92
C PRO A 180 -6.55 14.33 -28.57
#